data_AF-A0A522M5A1-F1
#
_entry.id   AF-A0A522M5A1-F1
#
_cell.length_a   1.000
_cell.length_b   1.000
_cell.length_c   1.000
_cell.angle_alpha   90.00
_cell.angle_beta   90.00
_cell.angle_gamma   90.00
#
_symmetry.space_group_name_H-M   'P 1'
#
loop_
_entity.id
_entity.type
_entity.pdbx_description
1 polymer ?
#
loop_
_entity_poly.entity_id
_entity_poly.type
_entity_poly.pdbx_seq_one_letter_code
_entity_poly.pdbx_strand_id
1 'polypeptide(L)'
;MASDDLDSFRAFVASEPFGENYDIQDEELKQILVGDKELMLFAFRFLRQTMLGEDTIKMKPDAFDKRLARKQEREAKAQNFDVPTGGE
;
A
#
# COMPACT_ATOMS: atom_id res chain seq x y z
N MET A 1 -14.50 24.63 -2.91
CA MET A 1 -14.43 23.30 -2.29
C MET A 1 -13.22 23.32 -1.37
N ALA A 2 -13.44 23.53 -0.07
CA ALA A 2 -12.40 23.67 0.96
C ALA A 2 -12.62 22.62 2.06
N SER A 3 -12.97 21.41 1.64
CA SER A 3 -13.15 20.25 2.50
C SER A 3 -12.67 19.05 1.70
N ASP A 4 -11.35 18.86 1.66
CA ASP A 4 -10.82 17.52 1.49
C ASP A 4 -11.10 16.80 2.80
N ASP A 5 -11.91 15.74 2.73
CA ASP A 5 -12.33 14.96 3.88
C ASP A 5 -11.09 14.31 4.53
N LEU A 6 -10.61 14.95 5.61
CA LEU A 6 -9.43 14.51 6.36
C LEU A 6 -9.67 13.14 7.01
N ASP A 7 -10.92 12.80 7.35
CA ASP A 7 -11.23 11.50 7.93
C ASP A 7 -11.15 10.40 6.87
N SER A 8 -11.63 10.67 5.65
CA SER A 8 -11.42 9.78 4.51
C SER A 8 -9.93 9.62 4.18
N PHE A 9 -9.15 10.71 4.23
CA PHE A 9 -7.71 10.62 3.99
C PHE A 9 -6.99 9.84 5.10
N ARG A 10 -7.37 10.03 6.37
CA ARG A 10 -6.87 9.26 7.51
C ARG A 10 -7.18 7.77 7.34
N ALA A 11 -8.40 7.42 6.96
CA ALA A 11 -8.79 6.03 6.69
C ALA A 11 -7.98 5.43 5.52
N PHE A 12 -7.71 6.23 4.49
CA PHE A 12 -6.85 5.82 3.38
C PHE A 12 -5.41 5.54 3.84
N VAL A 13 -4.81 6.41 4.65
CA VAL A 13 -3.44 6.23 5.18
C VAL A 13 -3.38 5.03 6.14
N ALA A 14 -4.44 4.74 6.88
CA ALA A 14 -4.55 3.57 7.76
C ALA A 14 -4.82 2.26 7.01
N SER A 15 -5.08 2.30 5.70
CA SER A 15 -5.46 1.11 4.94
C SER A 15 -4.28 0.18 4.68
N GLU A 16 -4.56 -1.12 4.63
CA GLU A 16 -3.57 -2.15 4.31
C GLU A 16 -2.85 -1.91 2.96
N PRO A 17 -3.56 -1.56 1.86
CA PRO A 17 -2.90 -1.26 0.59
C PRO A 17 -1.91 -0.09 0.69
N PHE A 18 -2.19 0.91 1.53
CA PHE A 18 -1.28 2.03 1.71
C PHE A 18 0.03 1.58 2.37
N GLY A 19 -0.08 0.80 3.45
CA GLY A 19 1.08 0.24 4.15
C GLY A 19 1.87 -0.79 3.34
N GLU A 20 1.29 -1.42 2.32
CA GLU A 20 2.02 -2.29 1.39
C GLU A 20 2.91 -1.51 0.42
N ASN A 21 2.49 -0.31 0.00
CA ASN A 21 3.22 0.50 -1.00
C ASN A 21 4.24 1.46 -0.36
N TYR A 22 3.92 2.03 0.80
CA TYR A 22 4.74 3.03 1.47
C TYR A 22 5.46 2.48 2.70
N ASP A 23 6.71 2.89 2.87
CA ASP A 23 7.55 2.56 4.02
C ASP A 23 7.58 3.74 4.99
N ILE A 24 6.64 3.72 5.93
CA ILE A 24 6.50 4.73 6.97
C ILE A 24 6.78 4.06 8.31
N GLN A 25 7.62 4.70 9.13
CA GLN A 25 7.93 4.17 10.45
C GLN A 25 6.67 4.18 11.34
N ASP A 26 6.47 3.16 12.16
CA ASP A 26 5.29 3.02 13.01
C ASP A 26 5.02 4.25 13.89
N GLU A 27 6.08 4.90 14.37
CA GLU A 27 5.97 6.12 15.18
C GLU A 27 5.50 7.33 14.36
N GLU A 28 6.02 7.50 13.14
CA GLU A 28 5.58 8.54 12.20
C GLU A 28 4.12 8.30 11.79
N LEU A 29 3.76 7.05 11.50
CA LEU A 29 2.39 6.68 11.12
C LEU A 29 1.39 6.99 12.25
N LYS A 30 1.72 6.67 13.50
CA LYS A 30 0.87 7.02 14.65
C LYS A 30 0.67 8.53 14.78
N GLN A 31 1.74 9.32 14.62
CA GLN A 31 1.64 10.78 14.69
C GLN A 31 0.75 11.34 13.58
N ILE A 32 0.89 10.82 12.36
CA ILE A 32 0.03 11.18 11.20
C ILE A 32 -1.44 10.84 11.47
N LEU A 33 -1.73 9.67 12.06
CA LEU A 33 -3.10 9.22 12.29
C LEU A 33 -3.77 9.94 13.47
N VAL A 34 -3.02 10.32 14.51
CA VAL A 34 -3.56 10.97 15.70
C VAL A 34 -3.68 12.49 15.53
N GLY A 35 -2.77 13.12 14.79
CA GLY A 35 -2.71 14.58 14.68
C GLY A 35 -3.21 15.11 13.33
N ASP A 36 -4.18 16.02 13.35
CA ASP A 36 -4.72 16.66 12.13
C ASP A 36 -3.66 17.50 11.40
N LYS A 37 -2.76 18.14 12.15
CA LYS A 37 -1.68 18.95 11.58
C LYS A 37 -0.68 18.06 10.84
N GLU A 38 -0.27 16.97 11.47
CA GLU A 38 0.65 15.98 10.94
C GLU A 38 0.05 15.32 9.69
N LEU A 39 -1.25 14.98 9.74
CA LEU A 39 -2.01 14.46 8.60
C LEU A 39 -2.02 15.44 7.41
N MET A 40 -2.25 16.72 7.65
CA MET A 40 -2.23 17.74 6.59
C MET A 40 -0.83 17.91 5.98
N LEU A 41 0.21 17.97 6.81
CA LEU A 41 1.60 18.05 6.32
C LEU A 41 1.96 16.81 5.50
N PHE A 42 1.47 15.64 5.90
CA PHE A 42 1.61 14.41 5.15
C PHE A 42 0.86 14.44 3.82
N ALA A 43 -0.37 14.96 3.80
CA ALA A 43 -1.16 15.13 2.58
C ALA A 43 -0.39 15.98 1.54
N PHE A 44 0.26 17.07 1.96
CA PHE A 44 1.09 17.87 1.07
C PHE A 44 2.30 17.12 0.51
N ARG A 45 2.95 16.25 1.30
CA ARG A 45 4.03 15.37 0.81
C ARG A 45 3.48 14.38 -0.22
N PHE A 46 2.39 13.71 0.11
CA PHE A 46 1.73 12.74 -0.75
C PHE A 46 1.29 13.34 -2.09
N LEU A 47 0.71 14.54 -2.08
CA LEU A 47 0.33 15.25 -3.31
C LEU A 47 1.54 15.60 -4.17
N ARG A 48 2.66 16.04 -3.59
CA ARG A 48 3.88 16.31 -4.36
C ARG A 48 4.40 15.05 -5.04
N GLN A 49 4.39 13.91 -4.36
CA GLN A 49 4.82 12.66 -4.97
C GLN A 49 3.88 12.17 -6.06
N THR A 50 2.57 12.22 -5.82
CA THR A 50 1.57 11.67 -6.76
C THR A 50 1.32 12.57 -7.96
N MET A 51 1.36 13.89 -7.78
CA MET A 51 1.05 14.86 -8.84
C MET A 51 2.31 15.36 -9.55
N LEU A 52 3.44 15.48 -8.85
CA LEU A 52 4.68 16.03 -9.40
C LEU A 52 5.79 14.98 -9.61
N GLY A 53 5.57 13.74 -9.16
CA GLY A 53 6.57 12.67 -9.29
C GLY A 53 7.78 12.84 -8.37
N GLU A 54 7.66 13.64 -7.30
CA GLU A 54 8.76 13.84 -6.34
C GLU A 54 8.91 12.66 -5.37
N ASP A 55 10.13 12.17 -5.14
CA ASP A 55 10.41 11.13 -4.15
C ASP A 55 10.42 11.69 -2.71
N THR A 56 9.25 12.01 -2.18
CA THR A 56 9.10 12.62 -0.84
C THR A 56 8.71 11.64 0.27
N ILE A 57 8.11 10.50 -0.07
CA ILE A 57 7.75 9.40 0.82
C ILE A 57 8.45 8.15 0.30
N LYS A 58 9.16 7.45 1.19
CA LYS A 58 9.83 6.20 0.84
C LYS A 58 8.78 5.17 0.45
N MET A 59 8.93 4.58 -0.72
CA MET A 59 8.16 3.42 -1.14
C MET A 59 8.88 2.15 -0.71
N LYS A 60 8.14 1.11 -0.34
CA LYS A 60 8.75 -0.18 0.00
C LYS A 60 9.39 -0.78 -1.26
N PRO A 61 10.69 -1.12 -1.24
CA PRO A 61 11.37 -1.74 -2.39
C PRO A 61 10.76 -3.12 -2.72
N ASP A 62 10.18 -3.77 -1.70
CA ASP A 62 9.68 -5.14 -1.72
C ASP A 62 8.24 -5.29 -2.29
N ALA A 63 7.62 -4.18 -2.72
CA ALA A 63 6.27 -4.22 -3.33
C ALA A 63 6.27 -5.00 -4.65
N PHE A 64 7.41 -5.05 -5.36
CA PHE A 64 7.59 -5.90 -6.53
C PHE A 64 7.80 -7.38 -6.16
N ASP A 65 8.62 -7.66 -5.15
CA ASP A 65 8.99 -9.04 -4.78
C ASP A 65 7.84 -9.79 -4.09
N LYS A 66 7.05 -9.12 -3.25
CA LYS A 66 5.82 -9.72 -2.67
C LYS A 66 4.72 -9.98 -3.70
N ARG A 67 4.65 -9.19 -4.78
CA ARG A 67 3.74 -9.44 -5.91
C ARG A 67 4.19 -10.64 -6.73
N LEU A 68 5.50 -10.80 -6.93
CA LEU A 68 6.08 -11.95 -7.62
C LEU A 68 5.87 -13.24 -6.80
N ALA A 69 6.10 -13.21 -5.49
CA ALA A 69 5.86 -14.33 -4.60
C ALA A 69 4.37 -14.77 -4.57
N ARG A 70 3.43 -13.82 -4.48
CA ARG A 70 1.98 -14.13 -4.55
C ARG A 70 1.54 -14.69 -5.91
N LYS A 71 2.21 -14.31 -7.01
CA LYS A 71 1.96 -14.90 -8.35
C LYS A 71 2.47 -16.35 -8.41
N GLN A 72 3.67 -16.60 -7.90
CA GLN A 72 4.26 -17.95 -7.83
C GLN A 72 3.44 -18.92 -6.97
N GLU A 73 2.91 -18.47 -5.82
CA GLU A 73 2.03 -19.30 -4.99
C GLU A 73 0.70 -19.67 -5.69
N ARG A 74 0.14 -18.77 -6.49
CA ARG A 74 -1.07 -19.04 -7.28
C ARG A 74 -0.82 -20.01 -8.43
N GLU A 75 0.32 -19.87 -9.12
CA GLU A 75 0.74 -20.77 -10.19
C GLU A 75 1.08 -22.18 -9.65
N ALA A 76 1.75 -22.26 -8.49
CA ALA A 76 2.03 -23.53 -7.80
C ALA A 76 0.75 -24.25 -7.34
N LYS A 77 -0.28 -23.52 -6.89
CA LYS A 77 -1.58 -24.11 -6.56
C LYS A 77 -2.38 -24.55 -7.79
N ALA A 78 -2.23 -23.87 -8.93
CA ALA A 78 -2.90 -24.25 -10.18
C ALA A 78 -2.31 -25.54 -10.81
N GLN A 79 -1.00 -25.75 -10.70
CA GLN A 79 -0.34 -26.97 -11.20
C GLN A 79 -0.71 -28.25 -10.43
N ASN A 80 -1.19 -28.13 -9.18
CA ASN A 80 -1.57 -29.28 -8.36
C ASN A 80 -3.03 -29.76 -8.54
N PHE A 81 -3.84 -29.11 -9.38
CA PHE A 81 -5.25 -29.49 -9.58
C PHE A 81 -5.52 -30.18 -10.93
N ASP A 82 -4.50 -30.40 -11.77
CA ASP A 82 -4.67 -30.96 -13.12
C ASP A 82 -4.06 -32.37 -13.26
N VAL A 83 -4.50 -33.30 -12.39
CA VAL A 83 -4.39 -34.74 -12.69
C VAL A 83 -5.77 -35.39 -12.56
N PRO A 84 -6.59 -35.36 -13.63
CA PRO A 84 -7.65 -36.34 -13.83
C PRO A 84 -7.04 -37.53 -14.58
N THR A 85 -6.46 -38.51 -13.88
CA THR A 85 -6.25 -39.84 -14.47
C THR A 85 -7.54 -40.64 -14.31
N GLY A 86 -8.46 -40.43 -15.26
CA GLY A 86 -9.43 -41.45 -15.66
C GLY A 86 -8.82 -42.34 -16.75
N GLY A 87 -9.09 -43.65 -16.67
CA GLY A 87 -8.60 -44.71 -17.56
C GLY A 87 -7.40 -45.40 -16.93
N GLU A 88 -7.46 -46.67 -16.52
CA GLU A 88 -8.12 -47.83 -17.16
C GLU A 88 -8.96 -48.68 -16.21
#